data_AF-A0A9W8RXI1-F1
#
_entry.id   AF-A0A9W8RXI1-F1
#
_cell.length_a   1.000
_cell.length_b   1.000
_cell.length_c   1.000
_cell.angle_alpha   90.00
_cell.angle_beta   90.00
_cell.angle_gamma   90.00
#
_symmetry.space_group_name_H-M   'P 1'
#
loop_
_entity.id
_entity.type
_entity.pdbx_description
1 polymer ?
#
loop_
_entity_poly.entity_id
_entity_poly.type
_entity_poly.pdbx_seq_one_letter_code
_entity_poly.pdbx_strand_id
1 'polypeptide(L)'
;MDTSPGCDRKQCSHADGGQLYIGELSCGGDDVNAVSSIDFDKAGNAPLAVGSNKSIISSNGKGVLKGKGLTLVSGASNVIIQGIEITNINPEIVWGGDALELQAKNDGV
;
A
#
# COMPACT_ATOMS: atom_id res chain seq x y z
N MET A 1 2.42 -12.51 -8.15
CA MET A 1 2.68 -13.05 -6.81
C MET A 1 4.18 -13.09 -6.58
N ASP A 2 4.58 -12.70 -5.38
CA ASP A 2 5.96 -12.70 -4.87
C ASP A 2 5.92 -13.19 -3.41
N THR A 3 7.09 -13.53 -2.85
CA THR A 3 7.22 -14.08 -1.50
C THR A 3 8.28 -13.32 -0.71
N SER A 4 8.03 -13.08 0.58
CA SER A 4 9.02 -12.50 1.50
C SER A 4 8.95 -13.14 2.87
N PRO A 5 10.07 -13.29 3.59
CA PRO A 5 10.01 -13.50 5.04
C PRO A 5 9.37 -12.28 5.73
N GLY A 6 8.91 -12.52 6.95
CA GLY A 6 8.30 -11.51 7.80
C GLY A 6 7.84 -12.09 9.12
N CYS A 7 6.71 -11.62 9.64
CA CYS A 7 6.21 -12.07 10.92
C CYS A 7 4.69 -11.98 11.07
N ASP A 8 4.19 -12.71 12.06
CA ASP A 8 2.82 -12.68 12.55
C ASP A 8 2.80 -12.22 14.01
N ARG A 9 1.78 -11.46 14.42
CA ARG A 9 1.66 -10.98 15.80
C ARG A 9 1.17 -12.11 16.71
N LYS A 10 1.72 -12.21 17.91
CA LYS A 10 1.27 -13.19 18.92
C LYS A 10 -0.09 -12.83 19.48
N GLN A 11 -0.32 -11.55 19.72
CA GLN A 11 -1.60 -11.01 20.17
C GLN A 11 -2.25 -10.34 18.96
N CYS A 12 -3.31 -10.95 18.42
CA CYS A 12 -3.90 -10.65 17.10
C CYS A 12 -3.11 -11.27 15.93
N SER A 13 -3.01 -12.60 15.95
CA SER A 13 -2.40 -13.35 14.84
C SER A 13 -3.25 -13.25 13.59
N HIS A 14 -2.65 -13.53 12.43
CA HIS A 14 -3.38 -13.63 11.16
C HIS A 14 -4.55 -14.63 11.24
N ALA A 15 -4.38 -15.75 11.95
CA ALA A 15 -5.44 -16.73 12.18
C ALA A 15 -6.59 -16.19 13.05
N ASP A 16 -6.32 -15.18 13.88
CA ASP A 16 -7.28 -14.55 14.79
C ASP A 16 -7.83 -13.21 14.23
N GLY A 17 -7.72 -12.99 12.92
CA GLY A 17 -8.22 -11.78 12.25
C GLY A 17 -7.21 -10.62 12.20
N GLY A 18 -5.97 -10.85 12.59
CA GLY A 18 -4.85 -9.94 12.39
C GLY A 18 -4.28 -9.99 10.97
N GLN A 19 -3.15 -9.32 10.79
CA GLN A 19 -2.44 -9.21 9.51
C GLN A 19 -1.02 -9.75 9.63
N LEU A 20 -0.49 -10.26 8.52
CA LEU A 20 0.92 -10.60 8.40
C LEU A 20 1.72 -9.33 8.08
N TYR A 21 3.00 -9.31 8.46
CA TYR A 21 3.90 -8.19 8.19
C TYR A 21 5.05 -8.72 7.34
N ILE A 22 5.28 -8.15 6.16
CA ILE A 22 6.45 -8.51 5.34
C ILE A 22 7.68 -7.67 5.71
N GLY A 23 8.87 -8.26 5.60
CA GLY A 23 10.15 -7.63 5.92
C GLY A 23 10.47 -7.62 7.42
N GLU A 24 11.47 -6.83 7.81
CA GLU A 24 12.02 -6.84 9.18
C GLU A 24 11.55 -5.65 10.04
N LEU A 25 11.07 -4.57 9.40
CA LEU A 25 10.82 -3.28 10.06
C LEU A 25 9.83 -3.38 11.24
N SER A 26 8.83 -4.26 11.14
CA SER A 26 7.82 -4.49 12.17
C SER A 26 7.99 -5.81 12.92
N CYS A 27 9.09 -6.54 12.67
CA CYS A 27 9.31 -7.91 13.12
C CYS A 27 10.44 -8.06 14.15
N GLY A 28 10.94 -6.95 14.70
CA GLY A 28 12.01 -6.96 15.71
C GLY A 28 11.55 -7.10 17.17
N GLY A 29 10.25 -7.22 17.45
CA GLY A 29 9.70 -7.27 18.80
C GLY A 29 9.60 -8.69 19.38
N ASP A 30 9.40 -8.80 20.70
CA ASP A 30 9.13 -10.08 21.37
C ASP A 30 7.68 -10.58 21.13
N ASP A 31 6.81 -9.75 20.59
CA ASP A 31 5.39 -10.01 20.37
C ASP A 31 5.07 -10.57 18.98
N VAL A 32 6.07 -11.12 18.28
CA VAL A 32 5.91 -11.70 16.95
C VAL A 32 6.45 -13.12 16.85
N ASN A 33 5.87 -13.90 15.93
CA ASN A 33 6.39 -15.17 15.45
C ASN A 33 6.97 -14.97 14.05
N ALA A 34 8.19 -15.46 13.80
CA ALA A 34 8.79 -15.37 12.48
C ALA A 34 8.05 -16.27 11.47
N VAL A 35 7.80 -15.74 10.27
CA VAL A 35 7.19 -16.45 9.15
C VAL A 35 8.19 -16.45 8.00
N SER A 36 8.54 -17.64 7.49
CA SER A 36 9.61 -17.80 6.50
C SER A 36 9.21 -17.39 5.09
N SER A 37 7.91 -17.44 4.76
CA SER A 37 7.38 -17.08 3.45
C SER A 37 5.94 -16.60 3.58
N ILE A 38 5.72 -15.35 3.20
CA ILE A 38 4.40 -14.73 3.08
C ILE A 38 4.19 -14.41 1.60
N ASP A 39 3.09 -14.91 1.03
CA ASP A 39 2.68 -14.62 -0.34
C ASP A 39 1.97 -13.28 -0.43
N PHE A 40 2.31 -12.47 -1.43
CA PHE A 40 1.62 -11.20 -1.70
C PHE A 40 1.66 -10.83 -3.19
N ASP A 41 0.79 -9.90 -3.60
CA ASP A 41 0.85 -9.34 -4.94
C ASP A 41 1.89 -8.22 -5.00
N LYS A 42 2.95 -8.43 -5.79
CA LYS A 42 4.01 -7.45 -6.07
C LYS A 42 3.49 -6.10 -6.55
N ALA A 43 2.31 -6.05 -7.15
CA ALA A 43 1.72 -4.82 -7.63
C ALA A 43 1.45 -3.81 -6.51
N GLY A 44 1.17 -4.25 -5.28
CA GLY A 44 0.87 -3.35 -4.17
C GLY A 44 2.07 -2.47 -3.77
N ASN A 45 3.27 -3.04 -3.78
CA ASN A 45 4.52 -2.36 -3.42
C ASN A 45 5.11 -1.49 -4.55
N ALA A 46 4.43 -1.39 -5.70
CA ALA A 46 4.90 -0.64 -6.86
C ALA A 46 3.81 0.35 -7.33
N PRO A 47 3.59 1.46 -6.61
CA PRO A 47 2.54 2.43 -6.93
C PRO A 47 2.78 3.12 -8.29
N LEU A 48 1.72 3.62 -8.92
CA LEU A 48 1.82 4.40 -10.16
C LEU A 48 2.29 5.82 -9.85
N ALA A 49 3.39 6.24 -10.48
CA ALA A 49 3.92 7.59 -10.33
C ALA A 49 2.99 8.64 -10.97
N VAL A 50 2.65 9.66 -10.19
CA VAL A 50 1.84 10.81 -10.62
C VAL A 50 2.69 12.08 -10.53
N GLY A 51 3.02 12.65 -11.69
CA GLY A 51 3.74 13.93 -11.79
C GLY A 51 2.81 15.14 -11.78
N SER A 52 3.39 16.34 -11.92
CA SER A 52 2.63 17.60 -11.91
C SER A 52 1.62 17.73 -13.05
N ASN A 53 0.61 18.59 -12.86
CA ASN A 53 -0.42 18.94 -13.85
C ASN A 53 -1.15 17.70 -14.36
N LYS A 54 -1.77 16.96 -13.44
CA LYS A 54 -2.57 15.76 -13.73
C LYS A 54 -3.94 15.86 -13.11
N SER A 55 -4.96 15.38 -13.82
CA SER A 55 -6.32 15.23 -13.30
C SER A 55 -6.77 13.80 -13.54
N ILE A 56 -6.82 13.01 -12.47
CA ILE A 56 -7.28 11.62 -12.46
C ILE A 56 -8.71 11.65 -11.92
N ILE A 57 -9.68 11.56 -12.83
CA ILE A 57 -11.09 11.75 -12.50
C ILE A 57 -11.90 10.58 -13.06
N SER A 58 -12.84 10.05 -12.29
CA SER A 58 -13.86 9.17 -12.83
C SER A 58 -14.98 9.98 -13.50
N SER A 59 -15.28 9.67 -14.76
CA SER A 59 -16.37 10.33 -15.50
C SER A 59 -17.78 9.99 -14.99
N ASN A 60 -17.92 8.92 -14.20
CA ASN A 60 -19.21 8.41 -13.72
C ASN A 60 -19.22 8.03 -12.23
N GLY A 61 -18.15 8.36 -11.48
CA GLY A 61 -17.98 7.99 -10.08
C GLY A 61 -17.78 6.49 -9.82
N LYS A 62 -17.51 5.70 -10.87
CA LYS A 62 -17.31 4.23 -10.80
C LYS A 62 -15.89 3.81 -11.22
N GLY A 63 -14.95 4.76 -11.26
CA GLY A 63 -13.56 4.48 -11.59
C GLY A 63 -12.89 3.74 -10.44
N VAL A 64 -12.37 2.55 -10.70
CA VAL A 64 -11.72 1.71 -9.67
C VAL A 64 -10.29 1.39 -10.10
N LEU A 65 -9.34 1.66 -9.22
CA LEU A 65 -7.97 1.16 -9.28
C LEU A 65 -7.83 0.04 -8.24
N LYS A 66 -7.55 -1.18 -8.71
CA LYS A 66 -7.50 -2.38 -7.86
C LYS A 66 -6.08 -2.94 -7.76
N GLY A 67 -5.63 -3.27 -6.56
CA GLY A 67 -4.35 -3.98 -6.35
C GLY A 67 -3.09 -3.13 -6.47
N LYS A 68 -3.22 -1.82 -6.67
CA LYS A 68 -2.09 -0.88 -6.79
C LYS A 68 -2.52 0.52 -6.37
N GLY A 69 -1.62 1.25 -5.72
CA GLY A 69 -1.83 2.65 -5.34
C GLY A 69 -1.27 3.67 -6.32
N LEU A 70 -1.36 4.93 -5.93
CA LEU A 70 -0.77 6.09 -6.60
C LEU A 70 0.30 6.71 -5.70
N THR A 71 1.40 7.18 -6.28
CA THR A 71 2.41 7.95 -5.56
C THR A 71 2.61 9.29 -6.26
N LEU A 72 2.32 10.39 -5.57
CA LEU A 72 2.68 11.72 -6.04
C LEU A 72 4.18 11.87 -5.81
N VAL A 73 4.92 11.93 -6.91
CA VAL A 73 6.38 12.00 -6.84
C VAL A 73 6.83 13.28 -6.13
N SER A 74 7.99 13.25 -5.49
CA SER A 74 8.52 14.41 -4.76
C SER A 74 8.56 15.65 -5.65
N GLY A 75 8.01 16.77 -5.16
CA GLY A 75 7.93 18.02 -5.91
C GLY A 75 6.78 18.10 -6.92
N ALA A 76 5.94 17.07 -7.05
CA ALA A 76 4.74 17.15 -7.88
C ALA A 76 3.77 18.22 -7.34
N SER A 77 3.12 18.94 -8.25
CA SER A 77 2.21 20.05 -7.96
C SER A 77 1.06 20.09 -8.96
N ASN A 78 -0.06 20.72 -8.58
CA ASN A 78 -1.26 20.81 -9.42
C ASN A 78 -1.78 19.42 -9.86
N VAL A 79 -2.11 18.57 -8.88
CA VAL A 79 -2.67 17.24 -9.09
C VAL A 79 -4.09 17.18 -8.52
N ILE A 80 -5.03 16.69 -9.32
CA ILE A 80 -6.42 16.45 -8.92
C ILE A 80 -6.68 14.94 -9.00
N ILE A 81 -7.13 14.34 -7.90
CA ILE A 81 -7.60 12.95 -7.87
C ILE A 81 -9.02 12.97 -7.31
N GLN A 82 -10.01 12.57 -8.11
CA GLN A 82 -11.42 12.74 -7.74
C GLN A 82 -12.32 11.62 -8.25
N GLY A 83 -13.25 11.18 -7.39
CA GLY A 83 -14.32 10.26 -7.77
C GLY A 83 -13.84 8.86 -8.12
N ILE A 84 -12.63 8.48 -7.70
CA ILE A 84 -12.09 7.12 -7.89
C ILE A 84 -12.07 6.36 -6.56
N GLU A 85 -12.19 5.04 -6.65
CA GLU A 85 -11.91 4.10 -5.56
C GLU A 85 -10.54 3.46 -5.79
N ILE A 86 -9.71 3.39 -4.76
CA ILE A 86 -8.45 2.63 -4.75
C ILE A 86 -8.61 1.52 -3.72
N THR A 87 -8.55 0.25 -4.15
CA THR A 87 -9.00 -0.87 -3.31
C THR A 87 -8.19 -2.15 -3.52
N ASN A 88 -8.37 -3.09 -2.57
CA ASN A 88 -7.84 -4.45 -2.61
C ASN A 88 -6.33 -4.52 -2.89
N ILE A 89 -5.56 -3.73 -2.13
CA ILE A 89 -4.10 -3.76 -2.12
C ILE A 89 -3.70 -4.64 -0.93
N ASN A 90 -3.28 -5.88 -1.20
CA ASN A 90 -2.79 -6.85 -0.21
C ASN A 90 -3.44 -6.72 1.20
N PRO A 91 -4.77 -6.88 1.31
CA PRO A 91 -5.53 -6.44 2.50
C PRO A 91 -5.14 -7.13 3.81
N GLU A 92 -4.47 -8.28 3.75
CA GLU A 92 -4.04 -9.06 4.92
C GLU A 92 -2.56 -8.84 5.27
N ILE A 93 -1.86 -7.98 4.52
CA ILE A 93 -0.40 -7.85 4.58
C ILE A 93 -0.01 -6.39 4.85
N VAL A 94 0.48 -6.12 6.06
CA VAL A 94 1.14 -4.86 6.40
C VAL A 94 2.43 -4.73 5.60
N TRP A 95 2.71 -3.51 5.12
CA TRP A 95 3.76 -3.21 4.13
C TRP A 95 3.51 -3.81 2.74
N GLY A 96 2.33 -4.40 2.50
CA GLY A 96 1.91 -4.90 1.20
C GLY A 96 1.53 -3.81 0.18
N GLY A 97 1.52 -2.54 0.57
CA GLY A 97 1.32 -1.41 -0.33
C GLY A 97 0.40 -0.33 0.24
N ASP A 98 0.62 0.90 -0.21
CA ASP A 98 -0.19 2.06 0.15
C ASP A 98 -1.10 2.45 -1.01
N ALA A 99 -2.33 2.89 -0.71
CA ALA A 99 -3.29 3.30 -1.73
C ALA A 99 -2.93 4.66 -2.36
N LEU A 100 -2.51 5.62 -1.53
CA LEU A 100 -2.13 6.96 -1.96
C LEU A 100 -0.95 7.45 -1.12
N GLU A 101 0.17 7.68 -1.79
CA GLU A 101 1.40 8.21 -1.20
C GLU A 101 1.65 9.63 -1.74
N LEU A 102 2.07 10.55 -0.86
CA LEU A 102 2.49 11.89 -1.23
C LEU A 102 3.94 12.07 -0.77
N GLN A 103 4.87 12.07 -1.73
CA GLN A 103 6.29 12.18 -1.41
C GLN A 103 6.65 13.64 -1.14
N ALA A 104 7.41 13.87 -0.06
CA ALA A 104 7.77 15.20 0.44
C ALA A 104 8.02 16.29 -0.63
N LYS A 105 7.75 17.55 -0.27
CA LYS A 105 7.84 18.74 -1.15
C LYS A 105 6.72 18.86 -2.19
N ASN A 106 5.60 18.17 -1.99
CA ASN A 106 4.39 18.48 -2.76
C ASN A 106 3.83 19.84 -2.30
N ASP A 107 3.23 20.58 -3.21
CA ASP A 107 2.58 21.86 -2.89
C ASP A 107 1.29 21.60 -2.09
N GLY A 108 1.21 22.11 -0.85
CA GLY A 108 0.04 22.02 0.02
C GLY A 108 0.04 20.88 1.06
N VAL A 109 1.14 20.17 1.25
CA VAL A 109 1.26 19.05 2.22
C VAL A 109 2.63 19.04 2.90
#